data_AF-A0A9W3FR38-F1
#
_entry.id   AF-A0A9W3FR38-F1
#
_cell.length_a   1.000
_cell.length_b   1.000
_cell.length_c   1.000
_cell.angle_alpha   90.00
_cell.angle_beta   90.00
_cell.angle_gamma   90.00
#
_symmetry.space_group_name_H-M   'P 1'
#
loop_
_entity.id
_entity.type
_entity.pdbx_description
1 polymer ?
#
loop_
_entity_poly.entity_id
_entity_poly.type
_entity_poly.pdbx_seq_one_letter_code
_entity_poly.pdbx_strand_id
1 'polypeptide(L)'
;MEQAGNAGLGTGGRRGADVVWRHAPWRWAPALLCLVAAAADGSSQRQWPVPYKRFSFRPEPDPYCQAKYTFCPTGSSIPVMKDGDVIEVFRLQAPVWEFKYGDLLGHMKIMHDAVGFRSTSTGKNYTMEWYELFQLGNCTFPHLRPEMNAPFWCNQGAACFFEGIDDIHWKENGTLVLVATISDSTMYGLPLFI
;
A
#
# COMPACT_ATOMS: atom_id res chain seq x y z
N MET A 1 26.18 -70.16 20.05
CA MET A 1 26.31 -70.38 21.51
C MET A 1 25.09 -69.72 22.14
N GLU A 2 23.97 -70.45 22.22
CA GLU A 2 23.59 -71.30 23.37
C GLU A 2 23.37 -70.44 24.62
N GLN A 3 22.11 -70.18 24.94
CA GLN A 3 21.24 -70.99 25.83
C GLN A 3 21.36 -70.49 27.28
N ALA A 4 20.23 -70.01 27.82
CA ALA A 4 19.48 -70.68 28.89
C ALA A 4 20.03 -70.31 30.27
N GLY A 5 19.25 -70.06 31.32
CA GLY A 5 17.84 -70.31 31.60
C GLY A 5 17.72 -70.41 33.13
N ASN A 6 16.47 -70.41 33.61
CA ASN A 6 16.02 -70.81 34.95
C ASN A 6 16.39 -69.92 36.15
N ALA A 7 15.61 -69.85 37.24
CA ALA A 7 14.20 -70.09 37.57
C ALA A 7 14.11 -69.84 39.08
N GLY A 8 13.00 -69.32 39.58
CA GLY A 8 12.77 -69.19 41.02
C GLY A 8 11.33 -68.78 41.32
N LEU A 9 10.47 -69.79 41.50
CA LEU A 9 9.06 -69.67 41.88
C LEU A 9 8.91 -69.10 43.30
N GLY A 10 7.87 -68.30 43.50
CA GLY A 10 7.27 -68.00 44.80
C GLY A 10 5.76 -67.79 44.64
N THR A 11 5.00 -68.83 44.96
CA THR A 11 3.54 -68.99 44.83
C THR A 11 2.74 -68.07 45.77
N GLY A 12 1.58 -67.58 45.31
CA GLY A 12 0.59 -67.00 46.23
C GLY A 12 -0.71 -66.51 45.61
N GLY A 13 -1.71 -67.39 45.53
CA GLY A 13 -3.10 -67.02 45.86
C GLY A 13 -3.98 -66.36 44.79
N ARG A 14 -4.88 -67.17 44.22
CA ARG A 14 -6.09 -66.77 43.47
C ARG A 14 -6.94 -65.74 44.22
N ARG A 15 -7.49 -64.77 43.49
CA ARG A 15 -8.93 -64.43 43.50
C ARG A 15 -9.29 -63.61 42.26
N GLY A 16 -10.28 -64.10 41.52
CA GLY A 16 -10.72 -63.50 40.27
C GLY A 16 -11.43 -62.16 40.47
N ALA A 17 -11.42 -61.38 39.41
CA ALA A 17 -12.44 -60.40 39.12
C ALA A 17 -12.48 -60.23 37.59
N ASP A 18 -13.59 -60.64 36.99
CA ASP A 18 -13.92 -60.38 35.60
C ASP A 18 -13.82 -58.88 35.33
N VAL A 19 -12.85 -58.48 34.51
CA VAL A 19 -12.76 -57.10 34.02
C VAL A 19 -13.74 -56.97 32.85
N VAL A 20 -14.94 -56.53 33.21
CA VAL A 20 -15.94 -55.97 32.31
C VAL A 20 -15.25 -54.91 31.44
N TRP A 21 -15.23 -55.12 30.12
CA TRP A 21 -14.95 -54.08 29.14
C TRP A 21 -16.06 -53.03 29.23
N ARG A 22 -15.89 -52.06 30.14
CA ARG A 22 -16.76 -50.88 30.20
C ARG A 22 -16.35 -49.96 29.06
N HIS A 23 -17.28 -49.79 28.14
CA HIS A 23 -17.28 -48.74 27.12
C HIS A 23 -16.71 -47.43 27.68
N ALA A 24 -15.62 -46.96 27.07
CA ALA A 24 -15.05 -45.66 27.37
C ALA A 24 -16.13 -44.58 27.13
N PRO A 25 -16.32 -43.64 28.07
CA PRO A 25 -17.42 -42.69 27.97
C PRO A 25 -17.14 -41.69 26.85
N TRP A 26 -18.09 -41.66 25.92
CA TRP A 26 -18.35 -40.65 24.90
C TRP A 26 -18.57 -39.25 25.53
N ARG A 27 -17.58 -38.72 26.23
CA ARG A 27 -17.66 -37.41 26.90
C ARG A 27 -16.68 -36.37 26.36
N TRP A 28 -15.80 -36.78 25.46
CA TRP A 28 -14.83 -35.90 24.82
C TRP A 28 -15.16 -35.61 23.34
N ALA A 29 -16.07 -36.37 22.73
CA ALA A 29 -16.52 -36.16 21.36
C ALA A 29 -17.11 -34.76 21.10
N PRO A 30 -17.99 -34.18 21.96
CA PRO A 30 -18.50 -32.84 21.71
C PRO A 30 -17.44 -31.74 21.94
N ALA A 31 -16.49 -31.97 22.85
CA ALA A 31 -15.40 -31.03 23.11
C ALA A 31 -14.39 -30.97 21.94
N LEU A 32 -14.07 -32.11 21.32
CA LEU A 32 -13.27 -32.14 20.10
C LEU A 32 -14.02 -31.52 18.91
N LEU A 33 -15.34 -31.71 18.79
CA LEU A 33 -16.12 -31.13 17.70
C LEU A 33 -16.18 -29.58 17.77
N CYS A 34 -16.26 -29.01 18.97
CA CYS A 34 -16.19 -27.56 19.16
C CYS A 34 -14.80 -26.97 18.83
N LEU A 35 -13.71 -27.70 19.10
CA LEU A 35 -12.36 -27.27 18.75
C LEU A 35 -12.12 -27.26 17.24
N VAL A 36 -12.73 -28.19 16.50
CA VAL A 36 -12.63 -28.22 15.02
C VAL A 36 -13.52 -27.15 14.37
N ALA A 37 -14.71 -26.89 14.92
CA ALA A 37 -15.59 -25.82 14.44
C ALA A 37 -15.00 -24.42 14.68
N ALA A 38 -14.34 -24.19 15.83
CA ALA A 38 -13.65 -22.92 16.11
C ALA A 38 -12.40 -22.68 15.25
N ALA A 39 -11.80 -23.73 14.68
CA ALA A 39 -10.69 -23.61 13.74
C ALA A 39 -11.16 -23.35 12.29
N ALA A 40 -12.42 -23.65 11.97
CA ALA A 40 -13.00 -23.47 10.64
C ALA A 40 -13.61 -22.07 10.43
N ASP A 41 -13.91 -21.35 11.51
CA ASP A 41 -14.57 -20.05 11.48
C ASP A 41 -13.56 -18.93 11.76
N GLY A 42 -12.92 -18.40 10.71
CA GLY A 42 -12.12 -17.17 10.86
C GLY A 42 -11.03 -16.92 9.83
N SER A 43 -10.60 -17.92 9.06
CA SER A 43 -9.74 -17.66 7.90
C SER A 43 -10.60 -17.39 6.67
N SER A 44 -11.26 -16.24 6.64
CA SER A 44 -11.31 -15.50 5.37
C SER A 44 -9.84 -15.38 4.96
N GLN A 45 -9.39 -16.24 4.04
CA GLN A 45 -8.09 -16.11 3.41
C GLN A 45 -8.06 -14.70 2.84
N ARG A 46 -7.40 -13.77 3.53
CA ARG A 46 -7.20 -12.43 3.00
C ARG A 46 -6.42 -12.60 1.71
N GLN A 47 -7.12 -12.38 0.59
CA GLN A 47 -6.53 -12.48 -0.72
C GLN A 47 -5.44 -11.41 -0.81
N TRP A 48 -4.20 -11.86 -1.00
CA TRP A 48 -3.08 -10.96 -1.24
C TRP A 48 -3.05 -10.58 -2.72
N PRO A 49 -2.83 -9.30 -3.07
CA PRO A 49 -2.62 -8.16 -2.16
C PRO A 49 -3.93 -7.63 -1.54
N VAL A 50 -3.84 -7.11 -0.30
CA VAL A 50 -4.97 -6.41 0.33
C VAL A 50 -5.33 -5.17 -0.51
N PRO A 51 -6.56 -5.06 -1.05
CA PRO A 51 -6.91 -3.93 -1.91
C PRO A 51 -6.89 -2.59 -1.17
N TYR A 52 -6.42 -1.53 -1.86
CA TYR A 52 -6.48 -0.17 -1.32
C TYR A 52 -7.94 0.29 -1.19
N LYS A 53 -8.35 0.65 0.03
CA LYS A 53 -9.71 1.12 0.31
C LYS A 53 -9.90 2.54 -0.21
N ARG A 54 -10.93 2.75 -1.02
CA ARG A 54 -11.37 4.06 -1.51
C ARG A 54 -12.52 4.62 -0.68
N PHE A 55 -12.73 5.92 -0.79
CA PHE A 55 -13.82 6.66 -0.13
C PHE A 55 -14.66 7.38 -1.20
N SER A 56 -15.91 7.73 -0.86
CA SER A 56 -16.81 8.45 -1.77
C SER A 56 -16.47 9.93 -1.92
N PHE A 57 -15.70 10.50 -0.99
CA PHE A 57 -15.25 11.89 -1.02
C PHE A 57 -13.92 12.05 -0.28
N ARG A 58 -13.20 13.14 -0.58
CA ARG A 58 -12.00 13.57 0.18
C ARG A 58 -12.46 14.49 1.32
N PRO A 59 -12.19 14.16 2.59
CA PRO A 59 -12.48 15.07 3.71
C PRO A 59 -11.50 16.25 3.72
N GLU A 60 -11.97 17.40 4.21
CA GLU A 60 -11.10 18.55 4.47
C GLU A 60 -9.98 18.15 5.46
N PRO A 61 -8.75 18.65 5.26
CA PRO A 61 -7.67 18.38 6.20
C PRO A 61 -7.95 18.99 7.59
N ASP A 62 -7.60 18.24 8.63
CA ASP A 62 -7.69 18.72 10.01
C ASP A 62 -6.74 19.92 10.23
N PRO A 63 -7.14 20.98 10.97
CA PRO A 63 -6.28 22.13 11.26
C PRO A 63 -4.94 21.78 11.92
N TYR A 64 -4.84 20.65 12.62
CA TYR A 64 -3.56 20.14 13.15
C TYR A 64 -2.54 19.86 12.03
N CYS A 65 -3.00 19.41 10.86
CA CYS A 65 -2.14 19.10 9.72
C CYS A 65 -1.72 20.39 8.99
N GLN A 66 -0.49 20.82 9.24
CA GLN A 66 0.11 22.00 8.60
C GLN A 66 1.33 21.60 7.78
N ALA A 67 1.36 22.05 6.52
CA ALA A 67 2.48 21.78 5.62
C ALA A 67 3.56 22.86 5.79
N LYS A 68 4.83 22.46 5.81
CA LYS A 68 5.94 23.43 5.77
C LYS A 68 6.10 24.05 4.39
N TYR A 69 5.88 23.24 3.36
CA TYR A 69 5.82 23.66 1.96
C TYR A 69 4.41 23.43 1.46
N THR A 70 3.81 24.47 0.88
CA THR A 70 2.44 24.42 0.36
C THR A 70 2.31 23.34 -0.69
N PHE A 71 1.28 22.51 -0.57
CA PHE A 71 0.91 21.53 -1.60
C PHE A 71 0.44 22.25 -2.88
N CYS A 72 0.99 21.83 -4.02
CA CYS A 72 0.60 22.30 -5.37
C CYS A 72 0.52 23.83 -5.51
N PRO A 73 1.62 24.58 -5.23
CA PRO A 73 1.57 26.04 -5.12
C PRO A 73 1.20 26.75 -6.43
N THR A 74 1.52 26.14 -7.58
CA THR A 74 1.22 26.65 -8.93
C THR A 74 0.12 25.86 -9.63
N GLY A 75 -0.70 25.13 -8.86
CA GLY A 75 -1.77 24.30 -9.40
C GLY A 75 -2.76 25.09 -10.26
N SER A 76 -3.14 24.52 -11.40
CA SER A 76 -4.11 25.08 -12.33
C SER A 76 -5.17 24.03 -12.69
N SER A 77 -6.33 24.48 -13.16
CA SER A 77 -7.31 23.58 -13.76
C SER A 77 -6.73 22.88 -14.99
N ILE A 78 -7.10 21.61 -15.20
CA ILE A 78 -6.75 20.88 -16.43
C ILE A 78 -7.43 21.59 -17.61
N PRO A 79 -6.68 22.02 -18.64
CA PRO A 79 -7.24 22.77 -19.75
C PRO A 79 -7.99 21.86 -20.72
N VAL A 80 -8.93 22.49 -21.43
CA VAL A 80 -9.58 21.93 -22.62
C VAL A 80 -8.57 21.99 -23.76
N MET A 81 -8.26 20.85 -24.39
CA MET A 81 -7.34 20.80 -25.54
C MET A 81 -7.98 21.42 -26.79
N LYS A 82 -7.26 21.52 -27.90
CA LYS A 82 -7.86 21.94 -29.17
C LYS A 82 -8.38 20.70 -29.90
N ASP A 83 -9.51 20.81 -30.59
CA ASP A 83 -10.03 19.72 -31.41
C ASP A 83 -8.99 19.25 -32.44
N GLY A 84 -8.73 17.94 -32.46
CA GLY A 84 -7.75 17.32 -33.34
C GLY A 84 -6.29 17.56 -32.96
N ASP A 85 -6.02 18.08 -31.76
CA ASP A 85 -4.66 18.19 -31.24
C ASP A 85 -4.05 16.80 -30.96
N VAL A 86 -2.74 16.72 -31.11
CA VAL A 86 -1.94 15.56 -30.71
C VAL A 86 -1.15 15.97 -29.48
N ILE A 87 -1.31 15.21 -28.40
CA ILE A 87 -0.68 15.47 -27.12
C ILE A 87 0.46 14.47 -26.92
N GLU A 88 1.67 14.98 -26.83
CA GLU A 88 2.84 14.19 -26.44
C GLU A 88 2.82 13.94 -24.92
N VAL A 89 3.08 12.70 -24.52
CA VAL A 89 3.07 12.26 -23.13
C VAL A 89 4.47 11.85 -22.71
N PHE A 90 4.98 12.47 -21.65
CA PHE A 90 6.33 12.26 -21.13
C PHE A 90 6.28 11.50 -19.81
N ARG A 91 7.18 10.53 -19.66
CA ARG A 91 7.56 10.01 -18.35
C ARG A 91 8.57 10.98 -17.74
N LEU A 92 8.27 11.45 -16.53
CA LEU A 92 9.10 12.34 -15.75
C LEU A 92 9.54 11.62 -14.47
N GLN A 93 10.83 11.68 -14.15
CA GLN A 93 11.36 11.11 -12.92
C GLN A 93 12.54 11.96 -12.43
N ALA A 94 12.57 12.32 -11.14
CA ALA A 94 13.67 13.07 -10.52
C ALA A 94 13.94 12.58 -9.10
N PRO A 95 15.12 12.81 -8.50
CA PRO A 95 15.38 12.45 -7.11
C PRO A 95 14.40 13.13 -6.14
N VAL A 96 13.90 12.39 -5.15
CA VAL A 96 13.03 13.01 -4.12
C VAL A 96 13.85 14.06 -3.35
N TRP A 97 13.22 15.18 -2.98
CA TRP A 97 13.85 16.27 -2.21
C TRP A 97 15.11 16.87 -2.86
N GLU A 98 15.25 16.79 -4.19
CA GLU A 98 16.38 17.36 -4.93
C GLU A 98 16.63 18.83 -4.59
N PHE A 99 15.56 19.63 -4.50
CA PHE A 99 15.65 21.06 -4.15
C PHE A 99 16.35 21.34 -2.81
N LYS A 100 16.43 20.34 -1.92
CA LYS A 100 17.02 20.47 -0.58
C LYS A 100 18.35 19.72 -0.44
N TYR A 101 18.49 18.58 -1.11
CA TYR A 101 19.63 17.67 -0.90
C TYR A 101 20.39 17.31 -2.18
N GLY A 102 20.05 17.91 -3.33
CA GLY A 102 20.61 17.55 -4.64
C GLY A 102 20.38 16.08 -4.98
N ASP A 103 21.32 15.45 -5.68
CA ASP A 103 21.22 14.05 -6.12
C ASP A 103 21.48 12.99 -5.02
N LEU A 104 21.55 13.38 -3.75
CA LEU A 104 21.83 12.44 -2.66
C LEU A 104 20.85 11.25 -2.66
N LEU A 105 19.55 11.52 -2.85
CA LEU A 105 18.51 10.48 -2.89
C LEU A 105 18.49 9.72 -4.23
N GLY A 106 18.95 10.33 -5.33
CA GLY A 106 19.03 9.70 -6.65
C GLY A 106 20.19 8.71 -6.77
N HIS A 107 21.29 8.92 -6.03
CA HIS A 107 22.32 7.90 -5.83
C HIS A 107 21.77 6.62 -5.17
N MET A 108 20.74 6.76 -4.32
CA MET A 108 20.05 5.64 -3.67
C MET A 108 18.82 5.16 -4.46
N LYS A 109 18.53 5.75 -5.62
CA LYS A 109 17.37 5.43 -6.47
C LYS A 109 16.02 5.63 -5.78
N ILE A 110 15.94 6.63 -4.89
CA ILE A 110 14.69 7.11 -4.31
C ILE A 110 14.20 8.27 -5.17
N MET A 111 13.23 7.98 -6.04
CA MET A 111 12.78 8.90 -7.10
C MET A 111 11.33 9.32 -6.91
N HIS A 112 11.00 10.53 -7.38
CA HIS A 112 9.66 11.06 -7.57
C HIS A 112 9.27 10.89 -9.03
N ASP A 113 8.04 10.46 -9.30
CA ASP A 113 7.51 10.22 -10.63
C ASP A 113 6.39 11.22 -10.97
N ALA A 114 6.36 11.66 -12.23
CA ALA A 114 5.33 12.53 -12.76
C ALA A 114 5.03 12.20 -14.24
N VAL A 115 3.96 12.80 -14.77
CA VAL A 115 3.58 12.70 -16.18
C VAL A 115 3.55 14.09 -16.79
N GLY A 116 4.29 14.27 -17.88
CA GLY A 116 4.29 15.50 -18.67
C GLY A 116 3.36 15.39 -19.86
N PHE A 117 2.72 16.50 -20.23
CA PHE A 117 1.88 16.61 -21.42
C PHE A 117 2.34 17.79 -22.25
N ARG A 118 2.46 17.66 -23.57
CA ARG A 118 2.72 18.79 -24.47
C ARG A 118 1.78 18.76 -25.65
N SER A 119 1.08 19.87 -25.86
CA SER A 119 0.25 20.08 -27.05
C SER A 119 1.15 20.39 -28.24
N THR A 120 1.01 19.62 -29.33
CA THR A 120 1.74 19.89 -30.57
C THR A 120 1.18 21.11 -31.31
N SER A 121 -0.10 21.42 -31.14
CA SER A 121 -0.73 22.57 -31.80
C SER A 121 -0.40 23.92 -31.16
N THR A 122 -0.27 23.97 -29.82
CA THR A 122 -0.02 25.21 -29.07
C THR A 122 1.39 25.34 -28.53
N GLY A 123 2.13 24.23 -28.44
CA GLY A 123 3.45 24.17 -27.79
C GLY A 123 3.40 24.24 -26.26
N LYS A 124 2.22 24.50 -25.66
CA LYS A 124 2.06 24.51 -24.21
C LYS A 124 2.27 23.13 -23.63
N ASN A 125 2.89 23.07 -22.46
CA ASN A 125 3.11 21.85 -21.73
C ASN A 125 2.66 21.96 -20.28
N TYR A 126 2.45 20.81 -19.67
CA TYR A 126 1.88 20.68 -18.34
C TYR A 126 2.53 19.51 -17.62
N THR A 127 2.62 19.62 -16.31
CA THR A 127 3.09 18.54 -15.43
C THR A 127 1.93 18.10 -14.54
N MET A 128 1.77 16.78 -14.42
CA MET A 128 0.84 16.16 -13.49
C MET A 128 1.58 15.24 -12.53
N GLU A 129 1.33 15.43 -11.25
CA GLU A 129 1.96 14.69 -10.17
C GLU A 129 0.91 14.18 -9.19
N TRP A 130 1.26 13.19 -8.38
CA TRP A 130 0.49 12.81 -7.20
C TRP A 130 1.46 12.72 -6.02
N TYR A 131 1.22 13.49 -4.96
CA TYR A 131 2.07 13.49 -3.79
C TYR A 131 1.33 13.96 -2.54
N GLU A 132 2.05 14.01 -1.41
CA GLU A 132 1.50 14.24 -0.09
C GLU A 132 1.16 15.72 0.15
N LEU A 133 -0.01 15.98 0.74
CA LEU A 133 -0.37 17.33 1.17
C LEU A 133 0.58 17.86 2.26
N PHE A 134 1.09 16.95 3.09
CA PHE A 134 1.87 17.27 4.30
C PHE A 134 3.25 16.59 4.31
N GLN A 135 3.83 16.30 3.14
CA GLN A 135 5.12 15.62 2.98
C GLN A 135 5.15 14.15 3.47
N LEU A 136 6.08 13.38 2.89
CA LEU A 136 6.24 11.92 3.06
C LEU A 136 6.27 11.44 4.53
N GLY A 137 6.94 12.18 5.42
CA GLY A 137 7.05 11.79 6.83
C GLY A 137 5.68 11.63 7.51
N ASN A 138 4.77 12.57 7.26
CA ASN A 138 3.41 12.57 7.82
C ASN A 138 2.50 11.48 7.22
N CYS A 139 2.82 11.01 6.01
CA CYS A 139 2.15 9.87 5.39
C CYS A 139 2.68 8.51 5.89
N THR A 140 3.88 8.49 6.49
CA THR A 140 4.55 7.25 6.91
C THR A 140 4.39 6.97 8.39
N PHE A 141 4.47 8.01 9.24
CA PHE A 141 4.40 7.87 10.68
C PHE A 141 3.32 8.78 11.28
N PRO A 142 2.56 8.29 12.28
CA PRO A 142 1.54 9.10 12.93
C PRO A 142 2.14 10.06 13.96
N HIS A 143 1.32 11.02 14.36
CA HIS A 143 1.54 11.92 15.49
C HIS A 143 0.91 11.33 16.76
N LEU A 144 1.57 11.52 17.89
CA LEU A 144 1.02 11.23 19.20
C LEU A 144 0.51 12.52 19.83
N ARG A 145 -0.77 12.56 20.15
CA ARG A 145 -1.46 13.71 20.73
C ARG A 145 -1.93 13.36 22.14
N PRO A 146 -1.54 14.10 23.19
CA PRO A 146 -1.86 13.74 24.58
C PRO A 146 -3.38 13.68 24.86
N GLU A 147 -4.17 14.40 24.09
CA GLU A 147 -5.64 14.44 24.17
C GLU A 147 -6.35 13.31 23.41
N MET A 148 -5.61 12.42 22.72
CA MET A 148 -6.16 11.32 21.93
C MET A 148 -5.52 9.97 22.31
N ASN A 149 -6.35 8.93 22.46
CA ASN A 149 -5.85 7.57 22.72
C ASN A 149 -5.24 6.91 21.47
N ALA A 150 -5.73 7.27 20.29
CA ALA A 150 -5.27 6.71 19.01
C ALA A 150 -4.22 7.62 18.36
N PRO A 151 -3.19 7.04 17.67
CA PRO A 151 -2.28 7.83 16.85
C PRO A 151 -3.02 8.59 15.75
N PHE A 152 -2.63 9.85 15.54
CA PHE A 152 -3.26 10.76 14.59
C PHE A 152 -2.47 10.86 13.29
N TRP A 153 -3.14 10.84 12.14
CA TRP A 153 -2.49 10.79 10.82
C TRP A 153 -2.78 12.02 9.97
N CYS A 154 -1.73 12.58 9.37
CA CYS A 154 -1.81 13.63 8.35
C CYS A 154 -1.35 13.06 6.99
N ASN A 155 -2.04 12.01 6.54
CA ASN A 155 -1.59 11.13 5.46
C ASN A 155 -2.36 11.32 4.13
N GLN A 156 -2.95 12.49 3.92
CA GLN A 156 -3.64 12.78 2.67
C GLN A 156 -2.65 13.02 1.52
N GLY A 157 -2.93 12.45 0.35
CA GLY A 157 -2.28 12.76 -0.91
C GLY A 157 -3.31 13.11 -1.99
N ALA A 158 -2.87 13.89 -2.98
CA ALA A 158 -3.73 14.36 -4.06
C ALA A 158 -2.94 14.56 -5.36
N ALA A 159 -3.68 14.60 -6.46
CA ALA A 159 -3.13 15.00 -7.74
C ALA A 159 -2.87 16.52 -7.76
N CYS A 160 -1.77 16.92 -8.39
CA CYS A 160 -1.40 18.28 -8.69
C CYS A 160 -1.20 18.40 -10.20
N PHE A 161 -1.80 19.41 -10.82
CA PHE A 161 -1.65 19.69 -12.25
C PHE A 161 -1.29 21.16 -12.44
N PHE A 162 -0.28 21.46 -13.24
CA PHE A 162 0.17 22.83 -13.47
C PHE A 162 0.80 23.00 -14.86
N GLU A 163 0.83 24.23 -15.36
CA GLU A 163 1.48 24.60 -16.62
C GLU A 163 3.02 24.63 -16.46
N GLY A 164 3.73 24.10 -17.45
CA GLY A 164 5.20 24.03 -17.46
C GLY A 164 5.74 22.63 -17.16
N ILE A 165 6.69 22.19 -17.98
CA ILE A 165 7.64 21.12 -17.66
C ILE A 165 8.99 21.78 -17.39
N ASP A 166 9.52 21.60 -16.18
CA ASP A 166 10.87 22.07 -15.82
C ASP A 166 11.92 21.08 -16.34
N ASP A 167 12.39 21.31 -17.56
CA ASP A 167 13.39 20.48 -18.22
C ASP A 167 14.65 20.24 -17.37
N ILE A 168 15.10 21.24 -16.59
CA ILE A 168 16.32 21.11 -15.79
C ILE A 168 16.07 20.13 -14.65
N HIS A 169 15.00 20.33 -13.89
CA HIS A 169 14.62 19.46 -12.77
C HIS A 169 14.53 17.98 -13.19
N TRP A 170 13.92 17.69 -14.34
CA TRP A 170 13.73 16.31 -14.78
C TRP A 170 14.94 15.71 -15.51
N LYS A 171 15.86 16.51 -16.05
CA LYS A 171 17.00 16.00 -16.86
C LYS A 171 18.32 15.98 -16.11
N GLU A 172 18.54 16.85 -15.12
CA GLU A 172 19.84 17.00 -14.47
C GLU A 172 20.28 15.69 -13.79
N ASN A 173 19.40 15.14 -12.93
CA ASN A 173 19.66 13.90 -12.17
C ASN A 173 18.56 12.84 -12.39
N GLY A 174 17.73 13.03 -13.41
CA GLY A 174 16.47 12.33 -13.59
C GLY A 174 16.26 11.70 -14.97
N THR A 175 15.01 11.63 -15.39
CA THR A 175 14.60 11.18 -16.72
C THR A 175 13.42 12.02 -17.22
N LEU A 176 13.53 12.53 -18.44
CA LEU A 176 12.46 13.13 -19.22
C LEU A 176 12.43 12.45 -20.59
N VAL A 177 11.44 11.60 -20.83
CA VAL A 177 11.35 10.78 -22.06
C VAL A 177 9.93 10.77 -22.59
N LEU A 178 9.78 11.01 -23.89
CA LEU A 178 8.53 10.81 -24.61
C LEU A 178 8.16 9.32 -24.62
N VAL A 179 6.99 8.97 -24.09
CA VAL A 179 6.54 7.58 -23.99
C VAL A 179 5.30 7.27 -24.84
N ALA A 180 4.50 8.28 -25.18
CA ALA A 180 3.32 8.11 -26.01
C ALA A 180 2.89 9.41 -26.68
N THR A 181 1.99 9.28 -27.66
CA THR A 181 1.19 10.38 -28.22
C THR A 181 -0.27 9.98 -28.14
N ILE A 182 -1.12 10.88 -27.64
CA ILE A 182 -2.57 10.66 -27.48
C ILE A 182 -3.37 11.74 -28.20
N SER A 183 -4.64 11.46 -28.50
CA SER A 183 -5.56 12.47 -29.04
C SER A 183 -6.01 13.46 -27.97
N ASP A 184 -6.49 14.62 -28.40
CA ASP A 184 -7.24 15.57 -27.59
C ASP A 184 -8.38 14.87 -26.82
N SER A 185 -9.19 14.04 -27.51
CA SER A 185 -10.29 13.28 -26.91
C SER A 185 -9.87 12.36 -25.75
N THR A 186 -8.67 11.79 -25.82
CA THR A 186 -8.11 10.96 -24.74
C THR A 186 -7.70 11.82 -23.55
N MET A 187 -7.07 12.97 -23.80
CA MET A 187 -6.67 13.92 -22.76
C MET A 187 -7.88 14.52 -22.04
N TYR A 188 -8.97 14.81 -22.77
CA TYR A 188 -10.23 15.27 -22.18
C TYR A 188 -10.85 14.29 -21.19
N GLY A 189 -10.61 13.00 -21.36
CA GLY A 189 -11.08 11.98 -20.42
C GLY A 189 -10.30 11.97 -19.10
N LEU A 190 -9.07 12.50 -19.07
CA LEU A 190 -8.16 12.40 -17.93
C LEU A 190 -8.75 12.96 -16.61
N PRO A 191 -9.40 14.14 -16.58
CA PRO A 191 -10.00 14.67 -15.34
C PRO A 191 -11.13 13.80 -14.79
N LEU A 192 -11.77 12.96 -15.61
CA LEU A 192 -12.85 12.07 -15.15
C LEU A 192 -12.32 10.87 -14.35
N PHE A 193 -11.00 10.59 -14.42
CA PHE A 193 -10.35 9.48 -13.74
C PHE A 193 -9.57 9.89 -12.49
N ILE A 194 -9.36 11.19 -12.28
CA ILE A 194 -8.58 11.78 -11.17
C ILE A 194 -9.55 12.26 -10.08
#